data_AF-A0A6N3BE39-F1
#
_entry.id   AF-A0A6N3BE39-F1
#
_cell.length_a   1.000
_cell.length_b   1.000
_cell.length_c   1.000
_cell.angle_alpha   90.00
_cell.angle_beta   90.00
_cell.angle_gamma   90.00
#
_symmetry.space_group_name_H-M   'P 1'
#
loop_
_entity.id
_entity.type
_entity.pdbx_description
1 polymer ?
#
loop_
_entity_poly.entity_id
_entity_poly.type
_entity_poly.pdbx_seq_one_letter_code
_entity_poly.pdbx_strand_id
1 'polypeptide(L)'
;MKKKIVYALLCIFALFLVACGTNKTSEGTKVNKINIKFNLDENLGVEGYKEINSITTDIDGDGVGDIIKLLENDDLNSKRTYIQIIDGSNNRTLYVKEVDPMSIEVADAQDTTGDKIKDILINVQGGGASHYSLLFYYKDGEYVVADEDVPKYNKGFLSDYSYYVMDTKSYNYYKYKIPDDKKNFYIENGFYDKYGATNKEDNYTQESNGSILKDVDGDNVYELLNRFSLRDASTNDKIMDVVEVMKYENGIFKLIEVKGDEKNLTHNDFSGLSIEDIKYRIYDVTGKTPKEVDYTYTEDDLKLPENIKNDYYKFYVVYNSPDGGMQADWLLLVNKETLKMYKYYPDDKIFPL
;
A
#
# COMPACT_ATOMS: atom_id res chain seq x y z
N MET A 1 -67.42 3.74 -31.88
CA MET A 1 -67.04 3.64 -30.45
C MET A 1 -66.90 2.19 -29.91
N LYS A 2 -66.56 1.18 -30.73
CA LYS A 2 -66.41 -0.22 -30.25
C LYS A 2 -64.96 -0.76 -30.23
N LYS A 3 -63.97 -0.02 -30.75
CA LYS A 3 -62.55 -0.45 -30.74
C LYS A 3 -61.71 0.11 -29.58
N LYS A 4 -62.15 1.19 -28.91
CA LYS A 4 -61.44 1.76 -27.75
C LYS A 4 -61.77 1.07 -26.41
N ILE A 5 -62.90 0.37 -26.32
CA ILE A 5 -63.31 -0.36 -25.10
C ILE A 5 -62.53 -1.66 -24.94
N VAL A 6 -62.11 -2.29 -26.05
CA VAL A 6 -61.35 -3.55 -26.03
C VAL A 6 -59.92 -3.34 -25.50
N TYR A 7 -59.28 -2.22 -25.82
CA TYR A 7 -57.94 -1.89 -25.28
C TYR A 7 -57.96 -1.51 -23.80
N ALA A 8 -59.01 -0.82 -23.32
CA ALA A 8 -59.14 -0.49 -21.90
C ALA A 8 -59.37 -1.73 -21.02
N LEU A 9 -60.14 -2.71 -21.50
CA LEU A 9 -60.35 -3.97 -20.79
C LEU A 9 -59.11 -4.88 -20.80
N LEU A 10 -58.30 -4.87 -21.87
CA LEU A 10 -57.05 -5.63 -21.91
C LEU A 10 -55.99 -5.05 -20.96
N CYS A 11 -55.91 -3.73 -20.81
CA CYS A 11 -54.99 -3.10 -19.84
C CYS A 11 -55.41 -3.35 -18.39
N ILE A 12 -56.72 -3.42 -18.09
CA ILE A 12 -57.21 -3.74 -16.75
C ILE A 12 -56.96 -5.22 -16.41
N PHE A 13 -57.07 -6.14 -17.37
CA PHE A 13 -56.71 -7.55 -17.15
C PHE A 13 -55.20 -7.77 -16.97
N ALA A 14 -54.36 -6.99 -17.66
CA ALA A 14 -52.91 -7.01 -17.44
C ALA A 14 -52.49 -6.41 -16.09
N LEU A 15 -53.25 -5.46 -15.55
CA LEU A 15 -53.01 -4.89 -14.20
C LEU A 15 -53.48 -5.80 -13.06
N PHE A 16 -54.49 -6.65 -13.28
CA PHE A 16 -54.92 -7.65 -12.28
C PHE A 16 -54.04 -8.91 -12.24
N LEU A 17 -53.25 -9.20 -13.27
CA LEU A 17 -52.26 -10.28 -13.28
C LEU A 17 -50.91 -9.90 -12.65
N VAL A 18 -50.70 -8.62 -12.30
CA VAL A 18 -49.53 -8.14 -11.54
C VAL A 18 -49.83 -8.06 -10.03
N ALA A 19 -51.07 -8.32 -9.59
CA ALA A 19 -51.48 -8.22 -8.18
C ALA A 19 -51.95 -9.57 -7.60
N CYS A 20 -51.35 -10.68 -8.03
CA CYS A 20 -51.51 -11.98 -7.37
C CYS A 20 -50.18 -12.75 -7.35
N GLY A 21 -49.09 -12.04 -7.04
CA GLY A 21 -47.89 -12.67 -6.49
C GLY A 21 -48.18 -12.96 -5.02
N THR A 22 -48.20 -14.25 -4.68
CA THR A 22 -48.25 -14.76 -3.31
C THR A 22 -47.52 -13.84 -2.33
N ASN A 23 -48.21 -13.45 -1.25
CA ASN A 23 -47.56 -13.07 0.00
C ASN A 23 -46.72 -14.27 0.48
N LYS A 24 -45.59 -14.51 -0.16
CA LYS A 24 -44.42 -14.93 0.58
C LYS A 24 -44.05 -13.70 1.35
N THR A 25 -44.45 -13.67 2.62
CA THR A 25 -43.54 -13.17 3.65
C THR A 25 -42.14 -13.45 3.14
N SER A 26 -41.32 -12.42 2.95
CA SER A 26 -39.88 -12.64 2.91
C SER A 26 -39.62 -13.42 4.20
N GLU A 27 -39.54 -14.74 4.10
CA GLU A 27 -38.74 -15.54 5.01
C GLU A 27 -37.44 -14.78 4.96
N GLY A 28 -37.20 -13.97 6.00
CA GLY A 28 -35.95 -13.26 6.16
C GLY A 28 -34.92 -14.29 5.84
N THR A 29 -34.09 -14.00 4.83
CA THR A 29 -33.00 -14.85 4.39
C THR A 29 -32.48 -15.49 5.65
N LYS A 30 -32.72 -16.80 5.84
CA LYS A 30 -32.23 -17.48 7.02
C LYS A 30 -30.73 -17.34 6.88
N VAL A 31 -30.19 -16.33 7.56
CA VAL A 31 -28.76 -16.18 7.77
C VAL A 31 -28.40 -17.51 8.39
N ASN A 32 -27.74 -18.36 7.61
CA ASN A 32 -27.15 -19.57 8.15
C ASN A 32 -26.10 -19.05 9.12
N LYS A 33 -26.51 -18.79 10.35
CA LYS A 33 -25.62 -18.32 11.40
C LYS A 33 -24.54 -19.39 11.51
N ILE A 34 -23.34 -19.03 11.09
CA ILE A 34 -22.19 -19.89 11.27
C ILE A 34 -22.05 -19.97 12.77
N ASN A 35 -22.09 -21.19 13.32
CA ASN A 35 -22.04 -21.37 14.76
C ASN A 35 -20.56 -21.28 15.17
N ILE A 36 -20.01 -20.07 15.09
CA ILE A 36 -18.63 -19.77 15.44
C ILE A 36 -18.54 -19.76 16.96
N LYS A 37 -17.48 -20.38 17.47
CA LYS A 37 -17.13 -20.30 18.88
C LYS A 37 -15.76 -19.67 18.99
N PHE A 38 -15.65 -18.58 19.72
CA PHE A 38 -14.37 -17.99 20.10
C PHE A 38 -13.92 -18.57 21.43
N ASN A 39 -12.64 -18.94 21.53
CA ASN A 39 -12.03 -19.35 22.77
C ASN A 39 -11.57 -18.11 23.53
N LEU A 40 -12.45 -17.59 24.39
CA LEU A 40 -12.10 -16.47 25.26
C LEU A 40 -11.30 -16.98 26.47
N ASP A 41 -10.08 -16.47 26.67
CA ASP A 41 -9.39 -16.62 27.95
C ASP A 41 -9.96 -15.61 28.95
N GLU A 42 -10.86 -16.07 29.82
CA GLU A 42 -11.50 -15.24 30.85
C GLU A 42 -10.51 -14.69 31.90
N ASN A 43 -9.30 -15.24 31.99
CA ASN A 43 -8.26 -14.74 32.90
C ASN A 43 -7.46 -13.58 32.30
N LEU A 44 -7.57 -13.37 30.99
CA LEU A 44 -6.83 -12.34 30.27
C LEU A 44 -7.60 -11.02 30.31
N GLY A 45 -7.36 -10.24 31.36
CA GLY A 45 -7.93 -8.90 31.52
C GLY A 45 -7.15 -7.84 30.72
N VAL A 46 -7.83 -7.15 29.82
CA VAL A 46 -7.30 -5.96 29.10
C VAL A 46 -7.77 -4.64 29.73
N GLU A 47 -8.23 -4.68 30.98
CA GLU A 47 -8.59 -3.47 31.72
C GLU A 47 -7.36 -2.55 31.89
N GLY A 48 -7.53 -1.27 31.55
CA GLY A 48 -6.46 -0.28 31.60
C GLY A 48 -5.59 -0.19 30.34
N TYR A 49 -5.79 -1.07 29.35
CA TYR A 49 -5.19 -0.90 28.03
C TYR A 49 -5.91 0.22 27.26
N LYS A 50 -5.14 0.98 26.49
CA LYS A 50 -5.62 2.08 25.66
C LYS A 50 -5.97 1.57 24.27
N GLU A 51 -7.09 2.00 23.73
CA GLU A 51 -7.46 1.74 22.34
C GLU A 51 -6.59 2.58 21.40
N ILE A 52 -5.87 1.90 20.48
CA ILE A 52 -5.08 2.54 19.41
C ILE A 52 -6.01 2.85 18.23
N ASN A 53 -6.68 1.82 17.73
CA ASN A 53 -7.66 1.94 16.66
C ASN A 53 -8.74 0.85 16.79
N SER A 54 -9.83 1.02 16.04
CA SER A 54 -10.86 0.00 15.91
C SER A 54 -11.51 0.05 14.53
N ILE A 55 -12.00 -1.10 14.09
CA ILE A 55 -12.84 -1.25 12.90
C ILE A 55 -14.13 -1.98 13.27
N THR A 56 -15.14 -1.85 12.41
CA THR A 56 -16.44 -2.52 12.58
C THR A 56 -16.74 -3.37 11.36
N THR A 57 -16.98 -4.66 11.55
CA THR A 57 -17.27 -5.62 10.48
C THR A 57 -18.12 -6.76 11.01
N ASP A 58 -18.93 -7.38 10.15
CA ASP A 58 -19.68 -8.60 10.48
C ASP A 58 -18.71 -9.79 10.43
N ILE A 59 -18.18 -10.19 11.60
CA ILE A 59 -17.07 -11.13 11.67
C ILE A 59 -17.55 -12.57 11.49
N ASP A 60 -18.75 -12.87 11.99
CA ASP A 60 -19.34 -14.21 12.04
C ASP A 60 -20.45 -14.45 11.02
N GLY A 61 -20.77 -13.43 10.23
CA GLY A 61 -21.75 -13.48 9.15
C GLY A 61 -23.19 -13.46 9.66
N ASP A 62 -23.44 -13.00 10.90
CA ASP A 62 -24.78 -12.93 11.47
C ASP A 62 -25.59 -11.68 11.05
N GLY A 63 -24.96 -10.79 10.29
CA GLY A 63 -25.53 -9.55 9.78
C GLY A 63 -25.42 -8.36 10.73
N VAL A 64 -24.74 -8.52 11.88
CA VAL A 64 -24.46 -7.45 12.84
C VAL A 64 -22.96 -7.14 12.83
N GLY A 65 -22.62 -5.85 12.84
CA GLY A 65 -21.22 -5.43 12.85
C GLY A 65 -20.59 -5.57 14.24
N ASP A 66 -19.58 -6.41 14.36
CA ASP A 66 -18.72 -6.57 15.51
C ASP A 66 -17.58 -5.55 15.51
N ILE A 67 -17.06 -5.23 16.71
CA ILE A 67 -15.98 -4.25 16.87
C ILE A 67 -14.68 -4.99 17.12
N ILE A 68 -13.69 -4.78 16.26
CA ILE A 68 -12.32 -5.27 16.43
C ILE A 68 -11.46 -4.10 16.89
N LYS A 69 -10.88 -4.21 18.08
CA LYS A 69 -10.05 -3.18 18.70
C LYS A 69 -8.61 -3.62 18.78
N LEU A 70 -7.68 -2.71 18.52
CA LEU A 70 -6.28 -2.84 18.90
C LEU A 70 -6.05 -2.10 20.22
N LEU A 71 -5.56 -2.81 21.23
CA LEU A 71 -5.37 -2.32 22.59
C LEU A 71 -3.90 -2.42 22.98
N GLU A 72 -3.34 -1.39 23.60
CA GLU A 72 -1.94 -1.32 24.01
C GLU A 72 -1.79 -0.83 25.45
N ASN A 73 -0.77 -1.31 26.16
CA ASN A 73 -0.34 -0.70 27.42
C ASN A 73 0.89 0.18 27.18
N ASP A 74 0.90 1.38 27.79
CA ASP A 74 1.99 2.34 27.68
C ASP A 74 3.24 1.97 28.54
N ASP A 75 3.37 0.72 28.99
CA ASP A 75 4.55 0.31 29.78
C ASP A 75 5.74 0.00 28.86
N LEU A 76 6.68 0.95 28.79
CA LEU A 76 7.90 0.86 27.98
C LEU A 76 8.77 -0.38 28.26
N ASN A 77 8.68 -0.98 29.46
CA ASN A 77 9.46 -2.17 29.82
C ASN A 77 8.68 -3.49 29.64
N SER A 78 7.38 -3.41 29.39
CA SER A 78 6.50 -4.58 29.22
C SER A 78 5.38 -4.32 28.21
N LYS A 79 5.75 -3.66 27.10
CA LYS A 79 4.81 -3.30 26.04
C LYS A 79 4.15 -4.56 25.50
N ARG A 80 2.84 -4.59 25.55
CA ARG A 80 1.96 -5.65 25.05
C ARG A 80 0.83 -5.01 24.28
N THR A 81 0.47 -5.68 23.20
CA THR A 81 -0.63 -5.26 22.35
C THR A 81 -1.59 -6.44 22.19
N TYR A 82 -2.88 -6.16 22.18
CA TYR A 82 -3.93 -7.15 22.05
C TYR A 82 -4.92 -6.75 20.98
N ILE A 83 -5.47 -7.73 20.29
CA ILE A 83 -6.78 -7.55 19.65
C ILE A 83 -7.88 -7.97 20.62
N GLN A 84 -8.95 -7.17 20.65
CA GLN A 84 -10.20 -7.50 21.36
C GLN A 84 -11.35 -7.46 20.36
N ILE A 85 -12.17 -8.50 20.32
CA ILE A 85 -13.36 -8.58 19.49
C ILE A 85 -14.59 -8.50 20.39
N ILE A 86 -15.49 -7.56 20.07
CA ILE A 86 -16.71 -7.30 20.82
C ILE A 86 -17.91 -7.58 19.91
N ASP A 87 -18.82 -8.43 20.40
CA ASP A 87 -20.09 -8.76 19.76
C ASP A 87 -20.96 -7.50 19.58
N GLY A 88 -21.30 -7.16 18.34
CA GLY A 88 -22.12 -6.00 18.03
C GLY A 88 -23.56 -6.07 18.56
N SER A 89 -24.08 -7.28 18.78
CA SER A 89 -25.48 -7.51 19.18
C SER A 89 -25.73 -7.29 20.67
N ASN A 90 -24.71 -7.54 21.51
CA ASN A 90 -24.86 -7.56 22.96
C ASN A 90 -23.69 -6.91 23.72
N ASN A 91 -22.69 -6.39 22.99
CA ASN A 91 -21.53 -5.68 23.50
C ASN A 91 -20.69 -6.50 24.51
N ARG A 92 -20.67 -7.83 24.36
CA ARG A 92 -19.81 -8.73 25.12
C ARG A 92 -18.52 -8.98 24.36
N THR A 93 -17.43 -9.13 25.11
CA THR A 93 -16.16 -9.60 24.55
C THR A 93 -16.33 -11.04 24.06
N LEU A 94 -16.01 -11.27 22.79
CA LEU A 94 -15.98 -12.59 22.17
C LEU A 94 -14.60 -13.22 22.26
N TYR A 95 -13.56 -12.40 22.07
CA TYR A 95 -12.20 -12.88 21.91
C TYR A 95 -11.18 -11.84 22.33
N VAL A 96 -10.05 -12.29 22.87
CA VAL A 96 -8.88 -11.46 23.14
C VAL A 96 -7.63 -12.27 22.83
N LYS A 97 -6.67 -11.66 22.13
CA LYS A 97 -5.40 -12.30 21.77
C LYS A 97 -4.25 -11.31 21.82
N GLU A 98 -3.14 -11.71 22.44
CA GLU A 98 -1.89 -10.98 22.37
C GLU A 98 -1.35 -11.02 20.92
N VAL A 99 -0.98 -9.86 20.41
CA VAL A 99 -0.39 -9.67 19.07
C VAL A 99 0.97 -9.01 19.20
N ASP A 100 1.66 -8.79 18.08
CA ASP A 100 2.97 -8.16 18.09
C ASP A 100 2.92 -6.80 18.84
N PRO A 101 3.82 -6.54 19.81
CA PRO A 101 3.80 -5.30 20.59
C PRO A 101 4.09 -4.04 19.76
N MET A 102 4.57 -4.19 18.52
CA MET A 102 4.77 -3.11 17.56
C MET A 102 3.57 -2.95 16.61
N SER A 103 2.46 -3.65 16.85
CA SER A 103 1.22 -3.47 16.07
C SER A 103 0.73 -2.02 16.20
N ILE A 104 0.39 -1.42 15.07
CA ILE A 104 0.02 0.00 14.99
C ILE A 104 -1.43 0.21 14.55
N GLU A 105 -2.01 -0.72 13.79
CA GLU A 105 -3.43 -0.66 13.40
C GLU A 105 -3.98 -2.02 12.98
N VAL A 106 -5.26 -2.25 13.27
CA VAL A 106 -6.09 -3.16 12.47
C VAL A 106 -6.40 -2.46 11.15
N ALA A 107 -5.79 -2.94 10.06
CA ALA A 107 -5.86 -2.30 8.74
C ALA A 107 -7.12 -2.69 7.96
N ASP A 108 -7.54 -3.96 8.04
CA ASP A 108 -8.74 -4.47 7.37
C ASP A 108 -9.19 -5.79 8.03
N ALA A 109 -10.42 -6.21 7.74
CA ALA A 109 -10.91 -7.54 8.07
C ALA A 109 -11.83 -8.10 6.98
N GLN A 110 -11.37 -9.15 6.29
CA GLN A 110 -12.05 -9.77 5.13
C GLN A 110 -11.94 -11.30 5.17
N ASP A 111 -12.82 -11.99 4.45
CA ASP A 111 -12.75 -13.45 4.34
C ASP A 111 -11.66 -13.79 3.31
N THR A 112 -10.50 -14.26 3.78
CA THR A 112 -9.36 -14.62 2.92
C THR A 112 -9.22 -16.12 2.73
N THR A 113 -9.81 -16.92 3.63
CA THR A 113 -9.74 -18.39 3.59
C THR A 113 -10.94 -19.04 2.89
N GLY A 114 -12.01 -18.28 2.63
CA GLY A 114 -13.26 -18.72 2.02
C GLY A 114 -14.20 -19.45 2.99
N ASP A 115 -13.93 -19.39 4.29
CA ASP A 115 -14.75 -20.03 5.33
C ASP A 115 -15.91 -19.15 5.81
N LYS A 116 -16.02 -17.93 5.25
CA LYS A 116 -17.01 -16.89 5.56
C LYS A 116 -16.83 -16.25 6.93
N ILE A 117 -15.70 -16.46 7.57
CA ILE A 117 -15.28 -15.81 8.80
C ILE A 117 -14.26 -14.75 8.41
N LYS A 118 -14.37 -13.54 8.99
CA LYS A 118 -13.43 -12.47 8.63
C LYS A 118 -12.08 -12.72 9.28
N ASP A 119 -11.04 -12.73 8.45
CA ASP A 119 -9.63 -12.73 8.83
C ASP A 119 -9.16 -11.28 9.05
N ILE A 120 -8.22 -11.08 9.96
CA ILE A 120 -7.83 -9.76 10.47
C ILE A 120 -6.42 -9.42 9.99
N LEU A 121 -6.27 -8.31 9.25
CA LEU A 121 -4.98 -7.80 8.83
C LEU A 121 -4.51 -6.71 9.80
N ILE A 122 -3.34 -6.90 10.40
CA ILE A 122 -2.73 -5.94 11.33
C ILE A 122 -1.44 -5.42 10.72
N ASN A 123 -1.29 -4.10 10.64
CA ASN A 123 -0.01 -3.49 10.29
C ASN A 123 0.85 -3.32 11.55
N VAL A 124 2.14 -3.59 11.40
CA VAL A 124 3.13 -3.66 12.46
C VAL A 124 4.32 -2.78 12.09
N GLN A 125 4.79 -1.98 13.05
CA GLN A 125 5.99 -1.17 12.89
C GLN A 125 7.22 -2.07 12.81
N GLY A 126 7.99 -1.93 11.73
CA GLY A 126 9.30 -2.55 11.56
C GLY A 126 10.43 -1.63 12.05
N GLY A 127 11.67 -1.99 11.70
CA GLY A 127 12.84 -1.14 11.99
C GLY A 127 12.82 0.15 11.16
N GLY A 128 13.10 1.30 11.79
CA GLY A 128 13.11 2.60 11.11
C GLY A 128 11.71 3.02 10.64
N ALA A 129 11.60 3.42 9.37
CA ALA A 129 10.32 3.81 8.73
C ALA A 129 9.61 2.65 8.02
N SER A 130 10.06 1.41 8.20
CA SER A 130 9.47 0.23 7.54
C SER A 130 8.26 -0.31 8.30
N HIS A 131 7.28 -0.86 7.58
CA HIS A 131 6.06 -1.43 8.14
C HIS A 131 5.82 -2.79 7.51
N TYR A 132 5.44 -3.80 8.28
CA TYR A 132 5.00 -5.09 7.74
C TYR A 132 3.58 -5.40 8.21
N SER A 133 2.98 -6.48 7.70
CA SER A 133 1.63 -6.86 8.10
C SER A 133 1.58 -8.31 8.53
N LEU A 134 0.73 -8.59 9.50
CA LEU A 134 0.39 -9.93 9.96
C LEU A 134 -1.08 -10.17 9.63
N LEU A 135 -1.35 -11.22 8.85
CA LEU A 135 -2.70 -11.71 8.60
C LEU A 135 -3.02 -12.80 9.63
N PHE A 136 -4.08 -12.57 10.38
CA PHE A 136 -4.62 -13.51 11.34
C PHE A 136 -5.87 -14.15 10.76
N TYR A 137 -5.84 -15.46 10.53
CA TYR A 137 -7.02 -16.18 10.07
C TYR A 137 -7.66 -16.99 11.17
N TYR A 138 -8.98 -17.19 11.09
CA TYR A 138 -9.70 -17.97 12.09
C TYR A 138 -9.48 -19.47 11.89
N LYS A 139 -9.19 -20.19 12.98
CA LYS A 139 -9.06 -21.64 12.98
C LYS A 139 -9.42 -22.21 14.35
N ASP A 140 -10.43 -23.08 14.40
CA ASP A 140 -10.81 -23.85 15.59
C ASP A 140 -11.01 -23.01 16.86
N GLY A 141 -11.57 -21.82 16.72
CA GLY A 141 -11.88 -20.90 17.83
C GLY A 141 -10.79 -19.91 18.19
N GLU A 142 -9.68 -19.91 17.46
CA GLU A 142 -8.54 -19.03 17.64
C GLU A 142 -8.22 -18.27 16.36
N TYR A 143 -7.64 -17.08 16.50
CA TYR A 143 -6.95 -16.42 15.40
C TYR A 143 -5.49 -16.85 15.39
N VAL A 144 -4.99 -17.32 14.25
CA VAL A 144 -3.60 -17.76 14.07
C VAL A 144 -2.91 -16.92 12.99
N VAL A 145 -1.63 -16.64 13.17
CA VAL A 145 -0.84 -15.86 12.21
C VAL A 145 -0.51 -16.74 11.01
N ALA A 146 -0.73 -16.24 9.80
CA ALA A 146 -0.46 -16.94 8.54
C ALA A 146 1.03 -17.19 8.22
N ASP A 147 1.97 -16.85 9.11
CA ASP A 147 3.41 -16.84 8.83
C ASP A 147 3.96 -18.22 8.41
N GLU A 148 3.45 -19.30 9.01
CA GLU A 148 3.84 -20.67 8.62
C GLU A 148 3.22 -21.14 7.29
N ASP A 149 2.12 -20.50 6.87
CA ASP A 149 1.33 -20.88 5.70
C ASP A 149 1.71 -20.08 4.44
N VAL A 150 2.66 -19.15 4.55
CA VAL A 150 3.24 -18.40 3.43
C VAL A 150 4.56 -19.06 2.98
N PRO A 151 4.66 -19.53 1.72
CA PRO A 151 5.89 -20.10 1.19
C PRO A 151 7.07 -19.12 1.24
N LYS A 152 8.28 -19.65 1.39
CA LYS A 152 9.50 -18.86 1.26
C LYS A 152 9.85 -18.70 -0.20
N TYR A 153 10.15 -17.48 -0.63
CA TYR A 153 10.44 -17.17 -2.02
C TYR A 153 11.89 -16.69 -2.21
N ASN A 154 12.52 -17.16 -3.28
CA ASN A 154 13.71 -16.55 -3.85
C ASN A 154 13.27 -15.44 -4.80
N LYS A 155 13.93 -14.29 -4.76
CA LYS A 155 13.58 -13.12 -5.56
C LYS A 155 14.82 -12.55 -6.23
N GLY A 156 14.66 -11.89 -7.36
CA GLY A 156 15.78 -11.24 -8.05
C GLY A 156 15.44 -10.77 -9.45
N PHE A 157 16.47 -10.46 -10.22
CA PHE A 157 16.33 -10.00 -11.60
C PHE A 157 16.74 -11.08 -12.62
N LEU A 158 16.05 -11.11 -13.76
CA LEU A 158 16.30 -12.01 -14.90
C LEU A 158 16.81 -11.22 -16.11
N SER A 159 17.66 -11.85 -16.93
CA SER A 159 18.35 -11.23 -18.08
C SER A 159 17.44 -10.84 -19.27
N ASP A 160 16.14 -10.71 -19.04
CA ASP A 160 15.13 -10.23 -19.97
C ASP A 160 14.42 -8.96 -19.46
N TYR A 161 15.02 -8.25 -18.50
CA TYR A 161 14.44 -7.12 -17.77
C TYR A 161 13.19 -7.50 -16.99
N SER A 162 13.26 -8.59 -16.22
CA SER A 162 12.14 -9.01 -15.37
C SER A 162 12.57 -9.15 -13.91
N TYR A 163 11.71 -8.73 -13.00
CA TYR A 163 11.77 -9.15 -11.62
C TYR A 163 11.07 -10.50 -11.47
N TYR A 164 11.65 -11.44 -10.73
CA TYR A 164 11.05 -12.74 -10.49
C TYR A 164 10.90 -13.04 -9.00
N VAL A 165 9.89 -13.86 -8.69
CA VAL A 165 9.64 -14.43 -7.37
C VAL A 165 9.39 -15.92 -7.56
N MET A 166 10.22 -16.76 -6.95
CA MET A 166 10.20 -18.21 -7.10
C MET A 166 9.99 -18.88 -5.75
N ASP A 167 8.98 -19.75 -5.65
CA ASP A 167 8.79 -20.60 -4.49
C ASP A 167 9.97 -21.56 -4.33
N THR A 168 10.61 -21.53 -3.17
CA THR A 168 11.77 -22.36 -2.83
C THR A 168 11.46 -23.87 -2.76
N LYS A 169 10.20 -24.25 -2.55
CA LYS A 169 9.76 -25.65 -2.48
C LYS A 169 9.25 -26.16 -3.82
N SER A 170 8.30 -25.46 -4.44
CA SER A 170 7.68 -25.90 -5.70
C SER A 170 8.47 -25.51 -6.95
N TYR A 171 9.40 -24.56 -6.85
CA TYR A 171 10.12 -23.96 -7.98
C TYR A 171 9.23 -23.26 -9.01
N ASN A 172 7.94 -23.09 -8.71
CA ASN A 172 7.07 -22.22 -9.48
C ASN A 172 7.57 -20.79 -9.32
N TYR A 173 7.76 -20.09 -10.43
CA TYR A 173 8.16 -18.70 -10.40
C TYR A 173 7.21 -17.83 -11.20
N TYR A 174 6.99 -16.64 -10.66
CA TYR A 174 6.22 -15.57 -11.26
C TYR A 174 7.20 -14.49 -11.68
N LYS A 175 6.89 -13.79 -12.76
CA LYS A 175 7.72 -12.69 -13.24
C LYS A 175 6.90 -11.46 -13.57
N TYR A 176 7.46 -10.33 -13.21
CA TYR A 176 7.00 -9.02 -13.63
C TYR A 176 8.02 -8.44 -14.61
N LYS A 177 7.58 -8.16 -15.84
CA LYS A 177 8.42 -7.53 -16.85
C LYS A 177 8.52 -6.04 -16.54
N ILE A 178 9.74 -5.55 -16.39
CA ILE A 178 10.02 -4.13 -16.18
C ILE A 178 9.61 -3.37 -17.47
N PRO A 179 8.83 -2.28 -17.35
CA PRO A 179 8.46 -1.43 -18.47
C PRO A 179 9.67 -0.89 -19.25
N ASP A 180 9.55 -0.78 -20.57
CA ASP A 180 10.66 -0.42 -21.47
C ASP A 180 11.24 0.98 -21.17
N ASP A 181 10.37 1.93 -20.82
CA ASP A 181 10.70 3.30 -20.41
C ASP A 181 11.57 3.37 -19.14
N LYS A 182 11.56 2.30 -18.33
CA LYS A 182 12.33 2.22 -17.09
C LYS A 182 13.67 1.52 -17.26
N LYS A 183 13.92 0.82 -18.37
CA LYS A 183 15.12 -0.01 -18.54
C LYS A 183 16.43 0.75 -18.37
N ASN A 184 16.50 1.99 -18.86
CA ASN A 184 17.71 2.80 -18.76
C ASN A 184 18.13 3.02 -17.30
N PHE A 185 17.18 3.27 -16.41
CA PHE A 185 17.45 3.38 -14.97
C PHE A 185 18.15 2.13 -14.43
N TYR A 186 17.68 0.93 -14.79
CA TYR A 186 18.27 -0.31 -14.28
C TYR A 186 19.66 -0.60 -14.88
N ILE A 187 19.93 -0.14 -16.10
CA ILE A 187 21.26 -0.24 -16.72
C ILE A 187 22.22 0.73 -16.03
N GLU A 188 21.81 1.99 -15.82
CA GLU A 188 22.61 3.02 -15.17
C GLU A 188 22.95 2.69 -13.71
N ASN A 189 22.04 2.00 -13.01
CA ASN A 189 22.25 1.54 -11.64
C ASN A 189 22.89 0.13 -11.57
N GLY A 190 23.33 -0.45 -12.69
CA GLY A 190 24.15 -1.66 -12.70
C GLY A 190 23.42 -2.98 -12.43
N PHE A 191 22.07 -2.99 -12.44
CA PHE A 191 21.27 -4.23 -12.37
C PHE A 191 21.37 -5.04 -13.66
N TYR A 192 21.46 -4.35 -14.80
CA TYR A 192 21.70 -4.95 -16.10
C TYR A 192 22.91 -4.31 -16.77
N ASP A 193 23.58 -5.07 -17.62
CA ASP A 193 24.46 -4.48 -18.62
C ASP A 193 23.64 -3.85 -19.77
N LYS A 194 24.33 -3.13 -20.66
CA LYS A 194 23.71 -2.51 -21.84
C LYS A 194 23.10 -3.50 -22.84
N TYR A 195 23.31 -4.81 -22.66
CA TYR A 195 22.76 -5.88 -23.47
C TYR A 195 21.62 -6.64 -22.76
N GLY A 196 21.27 -6.24 -21.53
CA GLY A 196 20.20 -6.84 -20.73
C GLY A 196 20.63 -8.03 -19.88
N ALA A 197 21.92 -8.39 -19.84
CA ALA A 197 22.39 -9.43 -18.94
C ALA A 197 22.35 -8.94 -17.48
N THR A 198 21.88 -9.77 -16.55
CA THR A 198 21.83 -9.37 -15.14
C THR A 198 23.22 -9.35 -14.56
N ASN A 199 23.47 -8.42 -13.65
CA ASN A 199 24.59 -8.56 -12.74
C ASN A 199 24.23 -9.61 -11.67
N LYS A 200 25.20 -10.38 -11.18
CA LYS A 200 24.95 -11.43 -10.16
C LYS A 200 24.90 -10.87 -8.74
N GLU A 201 25.36 -9.64 -8.55
CA GLU A 201 25.33 -8.91 -7.29
C GLU A 201 24.07 -8.05 -7.27
N ASP A 202 22.95 -8.68 -6.93
CA ASP A 202 21.68 -8.00 -6.68
C ASP A 202 21.84 -7.07 -5.47
N ASN A 203 22.15 -5.79 -5.71
CA ASN A 203 22.43 -4.81 -4.67
C ASN A 203 21.18 -4.00 -4.29
N TYR A 204 20.14 -4.69 -3.81
CA TYR A 204 18.89 -4.04 -3.40
C TYR A 204 18.41 -4.48 -2.02
N THR A 205 17.69 -3.59 -1.34
CA THR A 205 16.93 -3.85 -0.13
C THR A 205 15.43 -3.85 -0.43
N GLN A 206 14.65 -4.46 0.45
CA GLN A 206 13.20 -4.45 0.39
C GLN A 206 12.67 -3.62 1.56
N GLU A 207 11.86 -2.62 1.25
CA GLU A 207 11.11 -1.84 2.24
C GLU A 207 9.63 -2.20 2.10
N SER A 208 9.07 -2.87 3.11
CA SER A 208 7.65 -3.20 3.12
C SER A 208 6.80 -1.95 3.35
N ASN A 209 5.73 -1.81 2.57
CA ASN A 209 4.77 -0.70 2.59
C ASN A 209 3.44 -1.09 3.27
N GLY A 210 3.43 -2.22 3.99
CA GLY A 210 2.22 -2.85 4.49
C GLY A 210 1.37 -3.49 3.39
N SER A 211 0.57 -4.44 3.80
CA SER A 211 -0.29 -5.25 2.94
C SER A 211 -1.71 -4.71 2.93
N ILE A 212 -2.50 -5.16 1.97
CA ILE A 212 -3.95 -4.89 1.91
C ILE A 212 -4.68 -6.17 1.54
N LEU A 213 -5.96 -6.25 1.90
CA LEU A 213 -6.85 -7.29 1.42
C LEU A 213 -7.66 -6.76 0.24
N LYS A 214 -7.79 -7.55 -0.82
CA LYS A 214 -8.60 -7.18 -1.97
C LYS A 214 -9.14 -8.42 -2.68
N ASP A 215 -10.43 -8.41 -2.98
CA ASP A 215 -11.03 -9.34 -3.93
C ASP A 215 -10.61 -8.97 -5.36
N VAL A 216 -9.67 -9.73 -5.92
CA VAL A 216 -9.08 -9.49 -7.24
C VAL A 216 -9.90 -10.14 -8.35
N ASP A 217 -10.53 -11.29 -8.10
CA ASP A 217 -11.22 -12.09 -9.12
C ASP A 217 -12.75 -12.10 -8.99
N GLY A 218 -13.30 -11.47 -7.96
CA GLY A 218 -14.73 -11.26 -7.75
C GLY A 218 -15.44 -12.46 -7.10
N ASP A 219 -14.71 -13.38 -6.48
CA ASP A 219 -15.28 -14.58 -5.85
C ASP A 219 -15.70 -14.37 -4.37
N ASN A 220 -15.48 -13.16 -3.83
CA ASN A 220 -15.66 -12.77 -2.42
C ASN A 220 -14.69 -13.43 -1.43
N VAL A 221 -13.63 -14.08 -1.91
CA VAL A 221 -12.48 -14.53 -1.13
C VAL A 221 -11.34 -13.58 -1.42
N TYR A 222 -10.90 -12.85 -0.40
CA TYR A 222 -9.97 -11.74 -0.59
C TYR A 222 -8.53 -12.24 -0.65
N GLU A 223 -7.79 -11.76 -1.64
CA GLU A 223 -6.35 -11.97 -1.72
C GLU A 223 -5.57 -11.03 -0.78
N LEU A 224 -4.47 -11.56 -0.25
CA LEU A 224 -3.47 -10.78 0.46
C LEU A 224 -2.50 -10.16 -0.56
N LEU A 225 -2.48 -8.83 -0.64
CA LEU A 225 -1.57 -8.08 -1.49
C LEU A 225 -0.43 -7.53 -0.64
N ASN A 226 0.71 -8.21 -0.68
CA ASN A 226 1.95 -7.75 -0.06
C ASN A 226 2.60 -6.69 -0.94
N ARG A 227 2.83 -5.49 -0.39
CA ARG A 227 3.41 -4.37 -1.13
C ARG A 227 4.75 -3.99 -0.54
N PHE A 228 5.73 -3.80 -1.39
CA PHE A 228 7.06 -3.37 -0.97
C PHE A 228 7.76 -2.58 -2.08
N SER A 229 8.68 -1.72 -1.65
CA SER A 229 9.58 -0.99 -2.52
C SER A 229 10.90 -1.75 -2.59
N LEU A 230 11.39 -2.05 -3.79
CA LEU A 230 12.79 -2.39 -4.00
C LEU A 230 13.60 -1.08 -4.00
N ARG A 231 14.67 -1.04 -3.20
CA ARG A 231 15.56 0.12 -3.11
C ARG A 231 17.00 -0.28 -3.39
N ASP A 232 17.75 0.58 -4.03
CA ASP A 232 19.18 0.37 -4.22
C ASP A 232 19.88 0.37 -2.86
N ALA A 233 20.68 -0.66 -2.56
CA ALA A 233 21.26 -0.82 -1.23
C ALA A 233 22.36 0.21 -0.92
N SER A 234 22.93 0.86 -1.94
CA SER A 234 24.01 1.84 -1.76
C SER A 234 23.52 3.28 -1.64
N THR A 235 22.46 3.62 -2.37
CA THR A 235 21.90 4.98 -2.46
C THR A 235 20.56 5.12 -1.74
N ASN A 236 19.89 4.01 -1.44
CA ASN A 236 18.52 3.94 -0.91
C ASN A 236 17.45 4.53 -1.86
N ASP A 237 17.79 4.77 -3.13
CA ASP A 237 16.85 5.22 -4.15
C ASP A 237 15.85 4.10 -4.48
N LYS A 238 14.57 4.48 -4.60
CA LYS A 238 13.50 3.54 -4.98
C LYS A 238 13.69 3.09 -6.44
N ILE A 239 13.82 1.79 -6.64
CA ILE A 239 13.94 1.13 -7.94
C ILE A 239 12.55 0.88 -8.53
N MET A 240 11.69 0.24 -7.75
CA MET A 240 10.31 -0.05 -8.13
C MET A 240 9.46 -0.40 -6.91
N ASP A 241 8.16 -0.19 -7.05
CA ASP A 241 7.17 -0.79 -6.15
C ASP A 241 6.72 -2.12 -6.74
N VAL A 242 6.62 -3.15 -5.91
CA VAL A 242 6.19 -4.51 -6.25
C VAL A 242 4.98 -4.86 -5.41
N VAL A 243 4.02 -5.55 -6.03
CA VAL A 243 2.90 -6.21 -5.37
C VAL A 243 2.99 -7.70 -5.63
N GLU A 244 3.04 -8.47 -4.54
CA GLU A 244 2.86 -9.92 -4.52
C GLU A 244 1.43 -10.22 -4.13
N VAL A 245 0.67 -10.83 -5.05
CA VAL A 245 -0.75 -11.20 -4.82
C VAL A 245 -0.80 -12.66 -4.39
N MET A 246 -1.30 -12.91 -3.19
CA MET A 246 -1.41 -14.26 -2.63
C MET A 246 -2.87 -14.65 -2.38
N LYS A 247 -3.22 -15.87 -2.76
CA LYS A 247 -4.55 -16.46 -2.55
C LYS A 247 -4.46 -17.67 -1.64
N TYR A 248 -5.38 -17.80 -0.69
CA TYR A 248 -5.44 -18.98 0.16
C TYR A 248 -6.04 -20.16 -0.61
N GLU A 249 -5.28 -21.23 -0.74
CA GLU A 249 -5.73 -22.43 -1.45
C GLU A 249 -5.18 -23.69 -0.77
N ASN A 250 -6.08 -24.62 -0.43
CA ASN A 250 -5.73 -25.92 0.15
C ASN A 250 -4.89 -25.81 1.43
N GLY A 251 -5.21 -24.85 2.29
CA GLY A 251 -4.56 -24.69 3.59
C GLY A 251 -3.31 -23.79 3.59
N ILE A 252 -2.91 -23.24 2.43
CA ILE A 252 -1.69 -22.43 2.30
C ILE A 252 -1.95 -21.19 1.45
N PHE A 253 -1.27 -20.08 1.74
CA PHE A 253 -1.25 -18.92 0.87
C PHE A 253 -0.30 -19.16 -0.29
N LYS A 254 -0.79 -19.12 -1.53
CA LYS A 254 0.04 -19.25 -2.72
C LYS A 254 0.16 -17.91 -3.42
N LEU A 255 1.37 -17.55 -3.80
CA LEU A 255 1.59 -16.49 -4.77
C LEU A 255 0.89 -16.89 -6.08
N ILE A 256 0.06 -16.00 -6.62
CA ILE A 256 -0.65 -16.19 -7.89
C ILE A 256 -0.24 -15.15 -8.94
N GLU A 257 0.27 -14.00 -8.51
CA GLU A 257 0.69 -12.92 -9.40
C GLU A 257 1.79 -12.07 -8.74
N VAL A 258 2.73 -11.58 -9.55
CA VAL A 258 3.65 -10.52 -9.17
C VAL A 258 3.52 -9.41 -10.20
N LYS A 259 3.35 -8.17 -9.75
CA LYS A 259 3.25 -7.00 -10.62
C LYS A 259 3.93 -5.79 -9.99
N GLY A 260 4.20 -4.77 -10.80
CA GLY A 260 4.61 -3.46 -10.29
C GLY A 260 3.41 -2.73 -9.67
N ASP A 261 3.61 -2.03 -8.55
CA ASP A 261 2.58 -1.12 -8.02
C ASP A 261 2.63 0.21 -8.78
N GLU A 262 1.87 0.29 -9.88
CA GLU A 262 1.83 1.49 -10.72
C GLU A 262 1.18 2.69 -10.03
N LYS A 263 0.52 2.52 -8.87
CA LYS A 263 -0.11 3.64 -8.14
C LYS A 263 0.88 4.62 -7.52
N ASN A 264 2.16 4.26 -7.40
CA ASN A 264 3.21 5.10 -6.79
C ASN A 264 4.41 5.41 -7.71
N LEU A 265 4.28 5.09 -9.00
CA LEU A 265 5.23 5.55 -10.03
C LEU A 265 4.50 6.56 -10.90
N THR A 266 4.28 7.75 -10.34
CA THR A 266 4.02 8.90 -11.20
C THR A 266 5.25 9.10 -12.08
N HIS A 267 5.18 8.60 -13.33
CA HIS A 267 5.88 9.25 -14.41
C HIS A 267 5.15 10.56 -14.61
N ASN A 268 5.48 11.55 -13.77
CA ASN A 268 5.04 12.89 -14.03
C ASN A 268 5.90 13.38 -15.18
N ASP A 269 5.32 13.41 -16.38
CA ASP A 269 5.87 14.22 -17.45
C ASP A 269 5.82 15.69 -16.97
N PHE A 270 6.98 16.19 -16.52
CA PHE A 270 7.14 17.56 -16.08
C PHE A 270 7.45 18.51 -17.23
N SER A 271 7.42 18.02 -18.48
CA SER A 271 7.58 18.87 -19.65
C SER A 271 6.42 19.88 -19.72
N GLY A 272 6.77 21.17 -19.68
CA GLY A 272 5.79 22.27 -19.78
C GLY A 272 5.42 22.97 -18.47
N LEU A 273 6.01 22.61 -17.33
CA LEU A 273 5.89 23.43 -16.11
C LEU A 273 6.54 24.80 -16.29
N SER A 274 5.89 25.85 -15.78
CA SER A 274 6.49 27.18 -15.75
C SER A 274 7.60 27.24 -14.71
N ILE A 275 8.55 28.16 -14.88
CA ILE A 275 9.60 28.41 -13.88
C ILE A 275 8.99 28.75 -12.51
N GLU A 276 7.82 29.40 -12.49
CA GLU A 276 7.13 29.75 -11.24
C GLU A 276 6.56 28.52 -10.53
N ASP A 277 5.99 27.57 -11.28
CA ASP A 277 5.51 26.29 -10.72
C ASP A 277 6.67 25.47 -10.13
N ILE A 278 7.82 25.51 -10.79
CA ILE A 278 9.04 24.87 -10.30
C ILE A 278 9.51 25.54 -9.00
N LYS A 279 9.47 26.88 -8.91
CA LYS A 279 9.79 27.61 -7.68
C LYS A 279 8.87 27.26 -6.52
N TYR A 280 7.55 27.21 -6.74
CA TYR A 280 6.60 26.80 -5.71
C TYR A 280 6.95 25.42 -5.14
N ARG A 281 7.33 24.50 -6.03
CA ARG A 281 7.72 23.16 -5.61
C ARG A 281 9.06 23.11 -4.86
N ILE A 282 10.01 23.97 -5.23
CA ILE A 282 11.24 24.14 -4.44
C ILE A 282 10.91 24.59 -3.01
N TYR A 283 9.98 25.54 -2.85
CA TYR A 283 9.53 25.96 -1.52
C TYR A 283 8.84 24.83 -0.74
N ASP A 284 7.99 24.05 -1.38
CA ASP A 284 7.32 22.90 -0.76
C ASP A 284 8.33 21.84 -0.27
N VAL A 285 9.31 21.49 -1.10
CA VAL A 285 10.33 20.47 -0.78
C VAL A 285 11.28 20.95 0.32
N THR A 286 11.67 22.22 0.29
CA THR A 286 12.64 22.76 1.25
C THR A 286 12.01 23.25 2.56
N GLY A 287 10.67 23.40 2.58
CA GLY A 287 9.94 24.01 3.69
C GLY A 287 10.27 25.49 3.92
N LYS A 288 10.90 26.16 2.93
CA LYS A 288 11.28 27.58 3.00
C LYS A 288 10.18 28.46 2.44
N THR A 289 10.17 29.72 2.87
CA THR A 289 9.27 30.74 2.33
C THR A 289 10.03 31.74 1.46
N PRO A 290 9.35 32.43 0.51
CA PRO A 290 9.96 33.51 -0.28
C PRO A 290 10.51 34.67 0.55
N LYS A 291 10.13 34.77 1.83
CA LYS A 291 10.67 35.77 2.76
C LYS A 291 12.05 35.37 3.30
N GLU A 292 12.33 34.07 3.39
CA GLU A 292 13.58 33.53 3.92
C GLU A 292 14.64 33.35 2.83
N VAL A 293 14.21 32.87 1.66
CA VAL A 293 15.10 32.53 0.55
C VAL A 293 14.41 32.90 -0.76
N ASP A 294 15.11 33.57 -1.67
CA ASP A 294 14.69 33.71 -3.06
C ASP A 294 15.46 32.71 -3.94
N TYR A 295 14.70 31.91 -4.68
CA TYR A 295 15.21 31.02 -5.71
C TYR A 295 15.12 31.74 -7.07
N THR A 296 16.20 32.38 -7.50
CA THR A 296 16.21 33.17 -8.73
C THR A 296 16.65 32.29 -9.92
N TYR A 297 15.74 32.04 -10.86
CA TYR A 297 16.06 31.30 -12.09
C TYR A 297 17.12 32.03 -12.92
N THR A 298 18.07 31.30 -13.50
CA THR A 298 19.11 31.86 -14.35
C THR A 298 19.33 31.04 -15.63
N GLU A 299 19.53 31.75 -16.73
CA GLU A 299 19.98 31.20 -18.01
C GLU A 299 21.47 31.44 -18.26
N ASP A 300 22.18 32.04 -17.29
CA ASP A 300 23.59 32.40 -17.43
C ASP A 300 24.40 31.22 -17.95
N ASP A 301 25.33 31.51 -18.87
CA ASP A 301 26.30 30.57 -19.39
C ASP A 301 27.40 30.35 -18.33
N LEU A 302 27.00 29.75 -17.22
CA LEU A 302 27.87 29.19 -16.22
C LEU A 302 28.68 28.09 -16.93
N LYS A 303 30.01 28.07 -16.74
CA LYS A 303 30.93 27.05 -17.30
C LYS A 303 30.70 25.67 -16.67
N LEU A 304 29.45 25.20 -16.70
CA LEU A 304 29.00 23.92 -16.18
C LEU A 304 29.35 22.83 -17.21
N PRO A 305 29.59 21.60 -16.75
CA PRO A 305 29.60 20.41 -17.59
C PRO A 305 28.38 20.35 -18.53
N GLU A 306 28.61 19.89 -19.77
CA GLU A 306 27.62 19.90 -20.86
C GLU A 306 26.35 19.08 -20.53
N ASN A 307 26.51 18.00 -19.76
CA ASN A 307 25.43 17.17 -19.23
C ASN A 307 24.57 17.87 -18.16
N ILE A 308 25.05 18.94 -17.51
CA ILE A 308 24.26 19.72 -16.54
C ILE A 308 23.52 20.86 -17.24
N LYS A 309 24.16 21.46 -18.25
CA LYS A 309 23.65 22.64 -18.95
C LYS A 309 22.31 22.38 -19.65
N ASN A 310 22.12 21.17 -20.17
CA ASN A 310 20.93 20.84 -20.97
C ASN A 310 19.80 20.23 -20.13
N ASP A 311 20.12 19.51 -19.06
CA ASP A 311 19.16 18.61 -18.39
C ASP A 311 18.55 19.23 -17.11
N TYR A 312 19.00 20.42 -16.70
CA TYR A 312 18.60 21.04 -15.43
C TYR A 312 18.11 22.48 -15.60
N TYR A 313 17.07 22.85 -14.84
CA TYR A 313 16.79 24.24 -14.48
C TYR A 313 17.79 24.69 -13.40
N LYS A 314 18.20 25.96 -13.45
CA LYS A 314 19.24 26.51 -12.59
C LYS A 314 18.66 27.66 -11.78
N PHE A 315 18.84 27.64 -10.47
CA PHE A 315 18.40 28.70 -9.58
C PHE A 315 19.57 29.14 -8.69
N TYR A 316 19.81 30.44 -8.63
CA TYR A 316 20.60 31.00 -7.54
C TYR A 316 19.79 30.95 -6.26
N VAL A 317 20.44 30.54 -5.17
CA VAL A 317 19.83 30.52 -3.85
C VAL A 317 20.28 31.75 -3.10
N VAL A 318 19.37 32.70 -2.91
CA VAL A 318 19.66 33.99 -2.30
C VAL A 318 18.99 34.04 -0.94
N TYR A 319 19.78 34.00 0.14
CA TYR A 319 19.26 34.12 1.50
C TYR A 319 19.00 35.59 1.83
N ASN A 320 17.80 35.89 2.36
CA ASN A 320 17.48 37.22 2.85
C ASN A 320 18.10 37.42 4.23
N SER A 321 19.30 38.01 4.28
CA SER A 321 19.93 38.41 5.55
C SER A 321 19.33 39.73 6.08
N PRO A 322 19.00 39.83 7.38
CA PRO A 322 18.58 41.09 8.02
C PRO A 322 19.61 42.24 7.87
N ASP A 323 20.88 41.90 7.61
CA ASP A 323 22.01 42.82 7.60
C ASP A 323 22.38 43.32 6.19
N GLY A 324 21.60 42.98 5.16
CA GLY A 324 21.72 43.53 3.80
C GLY A 324 22.85 42.97 2.92
N GLY A 325 23.52 41.91 3.35
CA GLY A 325 24.49 41.18 2.51
C GLY A 325 23.81 40.14 1.64
N MET A 326 23.87 40.28 0.31
CA MET A 326 23.49 39.24 -0.65
C MET A 326 24.70 38.33 -0.90
N GLN A 327 24.60 37.05 -0.56
CA GLN A 327 25.61 36.05 -0.90
C GLN A 327 24.91 34.84 -1.52
N ALA A 328 25.18 34.60 -2.81
CA ALA A 328 24.75 33.37 -3.49
C ALA A 328 25.83 32.31 -3.25
N ASP A 329 25.66 31.48 -2.24
CA ASP A 329 26.68 30.51 -1.81
C ASP A 329 26.73 29.26 -2.70
N TRP A 330 25.69 28.99 -3.49
CA TRP A 330 25.57 27.78 -4.32
C TRP A 330 24.43 27.90 -5.34
N LEU A 331 24.42 26.99 -6.31
CA LEU A 331 23.41 26.89 -7.34
C LEU A 331 22.50 25.67 -7.07
N LEU A 332 21.19 25.87 -7.08
CA LEU A 332 20.22 24.78 -7.07
C LEU A 332 19.97 24.32 -8.51
N LEU A 333 20.24 23.04 -8.75
CA LEU A 333 19.92 22.35 -9.99
C LEU A 333 18.61 21.56 -9.80
N VAL A 334 17.66 21.74 -10.71
CA VAL A 334 16.41 20.98 -10.72
C VAL A 334 16.33 20.24 -12.04
N ASN A 335 16.37 18.91 -12.00
CA ASN A 335 16.35 18.09 -13.21
C ASN A 335 15.02 18.31 -13.97
N LYS A 336 15.09 18.58 -15.27
CA LYS A 336 13.92 18.97 -16.07
C LYS A 336 12.90 17.84 -16.24
N GLU A 337 13.34 16.59 -16.17
CA GLU A 337 12.50 15.42 -16.40
C GLU A 337 11.94 14.83 -15.09
N THR A 338 12.67 14.96 -13.98
CA THR A 338 12.34 14.30 -12.71
C THR A 338 12.02 15.27 -11.58
N LEU A 339 12.36 16.56 -11.75
CA LEU A 339 12.34 17.60 -10.72
C LEU A 339 13.11 17.27 -9.44
N LYS A 340 13.99 16.26 -9.48
CA LYS A 340 14.97 16.03 -8.41
C LYS A 340 15.87 17.26 -8.27
N MET A 341 16.11 17.64 -7.03
CA MET A 341 16.83 18.85 -6.66
C MET A 341 18.23 18.51 -6.17
N TYR A 342 19.21 19.28 -6.62
CA TYR A 342 20.61 19.07 -6.26
C TYR A 342 21.28 20.41 -5.95
N LYS A 343 22.15 20.39 -4.95
CA LYS A 343 23.04 21.49 -4.62
C LYS A 343 24.32 21.36 -5.43
N TYR A 344 24.62 22.37 -6.24
CA TYR A 344 25.85 22.49 -7.00
C TYR A 344 26.78 23.55 -6.39
N TYR A 345 28.00 23.14 -6.09
CA TYR A 345 29.03 23.97 -5.49
C TYR A 345 30.05 24.45 -6.53
N PRO A 346 30.76 25.57 -6.28
CA PRO A 346 31.78 26.10 -7.20
C PRO A 346 32.97 25.17 -7.48
N ASP A 347 33.14 24.08 -6.72
CA ASP A 347 34.17 23.06 -6.92
C ASP A 347 33.65 21.84 -7.72
N ASP A 348 32.60 22.04 -8.53
CA ASP A 348 31.95 21.05 -9.39
C ASP A 348 31.27 19.87 -8.65
N LYS A 349 31.11 19.97 -7.33
CA LYS A 349 30.40 18.95 -6.56
C LYS A 349 28.90 19.13 -6.63
N ILE A 350 28.20 18.01 -6.86
CA ILE A 350 26.74 17.91 -6.86
C ILE A 350 26.33 17.01 -5.70
N PHE A 351 25.44 17.50 -4.85
CA PHE A 351 24.82 16.71 -3.79
C PHE A 351 23.31 16.73 -3.94
N PRO A 352 22.60 15.62 -3.68
CA PRO A 352 21.15 15.66 -3.51
C PRO A 352 20.76 16.69 -2.45
N LEU A 353 19.69 17.45 -2.71
CA LEU A 353 19.18 18.43 -1.77
C LEU A 353 18.40 17.78 -0.62
#